data_AF-A0A3E2CKB6-F1
#
_entry.id   AF-A0A3E2CKB6-F1
#
_cell.length_a   1.000
_cell.length_b   1.000
_cell.length_c   1.000
_cell.angle_alpha   90.00
_cell.angle_beta   90.00
_cell.angle_gamma   90.00
#
_symmetry.space_group_name_H-M   'P 1'
#
loop_
_entity.id
_entity.type
_entity.pdbx_description
1 polymer ?
#
loop_
_entity_poly.entity_id
_entity_poly.type
_entity_poly.pdbx_seq_one_letter_code
_entity_poly.pdbx_strand_id
1 'polypeptide(L)'
;MRLRLDLAYDGGGFYGWAKQPTLRTVQGDIEAALHMVLRVPENDPTESLRLTVAGRTDTGVHASHQVCHLDISDETLQRCIGHTGLDGVSALEYRLRHVLPQDIVIHKVSVAPYGFDARFSALERTYVYRIADGYCKAKYDPRMR
;
A
#
# COMPACT_ATOMS: atom_id res chain seq x y z
N MET A 1 -14.85 9.50 -4.09
CA MET A 1 -14.16 9.95 -2.86
C MET A 1 -12.70 9.51 -2.91
N ARG A 2 -11.83 10.18 -2.16
CA ARG A 2 -10.41 9.83 -2.07
C ARG A 2 -10.11 9.11 -0.76
N LEU A 3 -9.46 7.97 -0.83
CA LEU A 3 -9.00 7.24 0.35
C LEU A 3 -7.49 7.33 0.48
N ARG A 4 -7.01 7.58 1.70
CA ARG A 4 -5.61 7.52 2.09
C ARG A 4 -5.33 6.16 2.73
N LEU A 5 -4.26 5.52 2.30
CA LEU A 5 -3.72 4.30 2.87
C LEU A 5 -2.35 4.60 3.48
N ASP A 6 -2.20 4.28 4.76
CA ASP A 6 -0.94 4.27 5.47
C ASP A 6 -0.48 2.82 5.62
N LEU A 7 0.74 2.51 5.19
CA LEU A 7 1.20 1.12 5.07
C LEU A 7 2.72 0.96 5.26
N ALA A 8 3.14 -0.27 5.48
CA ALA A 8 4.54 -0.70 5.49
C ALA A 8 4.73 -1.89 4.56
N TYR A 9 5.97 -2.11 4.12
CA TYR A 9 6.32 -3.34 3.41
C TYR A 9 7.79 -3.69 3.58
N ASP A 10 8.06 -5.01 3.60
CA ASP A 10 9.39 -5.55 3.38
C ASP A 10 9.64 -5.64 1.88
N GLY A 11 10.46 -4.72 1.36
CA GLY A 11 10.83 -4.64 -0.05
C GLY A 11 11.64 -5.82 -0.60
N GLY A 12 12.13 -6.75 0.24
CA GLY A 12 13.06 -7.81 -0.16
C GLY A 12 12.53 -8.74 -1.27
N GLY A 13 11.21 -8.93 -1.35
CA GLY A 13 10.55 -9.75 -2.36
C GLY A 13 9.99 -8.99 -3.57
N PHE A 14 10.24 -7.67 -3.67
CA PHE A 14 9.61 -6.80 -4.65
C PHE A 14 10.62 -6.13 -5.59
N TYR A 15 10.24 -6.00 -6.86
CA TYR A 15 10.93 -5.22 -7.88
C TYR A 15 10.57 -3.73 -7.81
N GLY A 16 10.52 -3.21 -6.59
CA GLY A 16 10.20 -1.83 -6.27
C GLY A 16 8.70 -1.57 -6.13
N TRP A 17 8.36 -0.28 -6.01
CA TRP A 17 6.98 0.15 -5.79
C TRP A 17 6.12 -0.02 -7.05
N ALA A 18 6.54 0.55 -8.18
CA ALA A 18 5.64 0.84 -9.30
C ALA A 18 5.22 -0.42 -10.07
N LYS A 19 3.93 -0.55 -10.39
CA LYS A 19 3.38 -1.70 -11.15
C LYS A 19 4.13 -1.89 -12.48
N GLN A 20 4.53 -3.13 -12.75
CA GLN A 20 5.19 -3.56 -13.98
C GLN A 20 4.49 -4.82 -14.52
N PRO A 21 4.51 -5.08 -15.84
CA PRO A 21 3.70 -6.16 -16.43
C PRO A 21 4.06 -7.58 -15.97
N THR A 22 5.33 -7.84 -15.66
CA THR A 22 5.84 -9.20 -15.42
C THR A 22 6.51 -9.38 -14.06
N LEU A 23 6.66 -8.30 -13.30
CA LEU A 23 7.43 -8.29 -12.06
C LEU A 23 6.52 -8.00 -10.88
N ARG A 24 6.73 -8.74 -9.79
CA ARG A 24 6.02 -8.53 -8.52
C ARG A 24 6.47 -7.19 -7.92
N THR A 25 5.50 -6.32 -7.66
CA THR A 25 5.73 -4.93 -7.22
C THR A 25 4.72 -4.60 -6.13
N VAL A 26 5.08 -3.69 -5.23
CA VAL A 26 4.20 -3.34 -4.09
C VAL A 26 2.87 -2.76 -4.58
N GLN A 27 2.90 -1.85 -5.56
CA GLN A 27 1.69 -1.30 -6.16
C GLN A 27 0.85 -2.40 -6.83
N GLY A 28 1.50 -3.33 -7.54
CA GLY A 28 0.80 -4.43 -8.22
C GLY A 28 0.02 -5.30 -7.24
N ASP A 29 0.65 -5.72 -6.14
CA ASP A 29 0.00 -6.57 -5.12
C ASP A 29 -1.15 -5.84 -4.42
N ILE A 30 -0.98 -4.54 -4.11
CA ILE A 30 -2.05 -3.74 -3.48
C ILE A 30 -3.20 -3.50 -4.45
N GLU A 31 -2.94 -3.16 -5.71
CA GLU A 31 -3.99 -2.97 -6.72
C GLU A 31 -4.75 -4.28 -6.99
N ALA A 32 -4.05 -5.42 -7.08
CA ALA A 32 -4.70 -6.73 -7.22
C ALA A 32 -5.61 -7.06 -6.02
N ALA A 33 -5.13 -6.78 -4.80
CA ALA A 33 -5.94 -6.92 -3.60
C ALA A 33 -7.17 -5.99 -3.62
N LEU A 34 -7.02 -4.73 -4.04
CA LEU A 34 -8.10 -3.78 -4.18
C LEU A 34 -9.17 -4.25 -5.17
N HIS A 35 -8.77 -4.69 -6.37
CA HIS A 35 -9.68 -5.24 -7.37
C HIS A 35 -10.45 -6.45 -6.84
N MET A 36 -9.78 -7.34 -6.10
CA MET A 36 -10.42 -8.51 -5.49
C MET A 36 -11.44 -8.12 -4.41
N VAL A 37 -11.08 -7.23 -3.47
CA VAL A 37 -11.95 -6.91 -2.31
C VAL A 37 -13.10 -5.97 -2.68
N LEU A 38 -12.90 -5.08 -3.65
CA LEU A 38 -13.91 -4.14 -4.16
C LEU A 38 -14.74 -4.74 -5.31
N ARG A 39 -14.36 -5.92 -5.81
CA ARG A 39 -15.02 -6.64 -6.91
C ARG A 39 -15.10 -5.78 -8.19
N VAL A 40 -14.00 -5.10 -8.51
CA VAL A 40 -13.86 -4.29 -9.71
C VAL A 40 -12.88 -5.00 -10.65
N PRO A 41 -13.21 -5.21 -11.93
CA PRO A 41 -12.26 -5.78 -12.89
C PRO A 41 -11.00 -4.92 -13.05
N GLU A 42 -9.82 -5.54 -13.26
CA GLU A 42 -8.55 -4.79 -13.46
C GLU A 42 -8.58 -3.82 -14.65
N ASN A 43 -9.38 -4.13 -15.65
CA ASN A 43 -9.52 -3.33 -16.87
C ASN A 43 -10.83 -2.51 -16.90
N ASP A 44 -11.38 -2.19 -15.73
CA ASP A 44 -12.59 -1.38 -15.65
C ASP A 44 -12.32 0.03 -16.21
N PRO A 45 -13.05 0.47 -17.27
CA PRO A 45 -12.81 1.76 -17.90
C PRO A 45 -13.28 2.95 -17.06
N THR A 46 -14.11 2.70 -16.04
CA THR A 46 -14.70 3.71 -15.16
C THR A 46 -13.96 3.81 -13.83
N GLU A 47 -13.47 2.68 -13.31
CA GLU A 47 -12.80 2.61 -12.01
C GLU A 47 -11.52 1.76 -12.04
N SER A 48 -10.45 2.33 -12.57
CA SER A 48 -9.14 1.66 -12.68
C SER A 48 -8.40 1.38 -11.36
N LEU A 49 -8.99 1.66 -10.19
CA LEU A 49 -8.45 1.48 -8.83
C LEU A 49 -6.95 1.78 -8.66
N ARG A 50 -6.46 2.82 -9.34
CA ARG A 50 -5.03 3.09 -9.44
C ARG A 50 -4.48 3.87 -8.26
N LEU A 51 -3.35 3.42 -7.72
CA LEU A 51 -2.67 4.08 -6.60
C LEU A 51 -1.76 5.24 -7.06
N THR A 52 -1.76 6.31 -6.27
CA THR A 52 -0.76 7.37 -6.30
C THR A 52 -0.02 7.41 -4.95
N VAL A 53 1.30 7.32 -4.99
CA VAL A 53 2.17 7.15 -3.80
C VAL A 53 2.96 8.41 -3.46
N ALA A 54 3.26 8.60 -2.17
CA ALA A 54 4.09 9.70 -1.67
C ALA A 54 5.52 9.67 -2.23
N GLY A 55 6.15 8.50 -2.28
CA GLY A 55 7.46 8.30 -2.88
C GLY A 55 7.60 6.91 -3.47
N ARG A 56 8.19 6.80 -4.65
CA ARG A 56 8.53 5.49 -5.23
C ARG A 56 9.78 4.95 -4.52
N THR A 57 9.80 3.65 -4.28
CA THR A 57 10.99 2.93 -3.82
C THR A 57 11.50 2.00 -4.90
N ASP A 58 12.81 1.84 -4.99
CA ASP A 58 13.47 0.91 -5.90
C ASP A 58 13.39 -0.54 -5.40
N THR A 59 13.82 -1.47 -6.24
CA THR A 59 13.90 -2.91 -5.92
C THR A 59 14.64 -3.16 -4.61
N GLY A 60 14.05 -3.97 -3.74
CA GLY A 60 14.63 -4.33 -2.44
C GLY A 60 14.50 -3.28 -1.34
N VAL A 61 14.07 -2.05 -1.65
CA VAL A 61 13.93 -0.98 -0.64
C VAL A 61 12.65 -1.17 0.16
N HIS A 62 12.77 -1.19 1.49
CA HIS A 62 11.64 -1.32 2.43
C HIS A 62 10.97 0.03 2.72
N ALA A 63 9.76 0.01 3.27
CA ALA A 63 9.12 1.20 3.83
C ALA A 63 8.42 0.88 5.16
N SER A 64 8.64 1.72 6.18
CA SER A 64 7.94 1.60 7.46
C SER A 64 6.62 2.41 7.52
N HIS A 65 6.54 3.50 6.76
CA HIS A 65 5.40 4.43 6.73
C HIS A 65 5.20 5.01 5.33
N GLN A 66 4.96 4.15 4.34
CA GLN A 66 4.56 4.60 3.01
C GLN A 66 3.11 5.10 3.05
N VAL A 67 2.84 6.16 2.28
CA VAL A 67 1.49 6.70 2.12
C VAL A 67 1.12 6.65 0.65
N CYS A 68 -0.06 6.11 0.35
CA CYS A 68 -0.66 6.22 -0.97
C CYS A 68 -2.13 6.64 -0.87
N HIS A 69 -2.70 7.00 -2.02
CA HIS A 69 -4.13 7.24 -2.14
C HIS A 69 -4.67 6.69 -3.44
N LEU A 70 -5.99 6.53 -3.47
CA LEU A 70 -6.78 6.23 -4.66
C LEU A 70 -8.13 6.94 -4.58
N ASP A 71 -8.73 7.12 -5.75
CA ASP A 71 -10.10 7.59 -5.89
C ASP A 71 -11.03 6.43 -6.23
N ILE A 72 -12.15 6.32 -5.51
CA ILE A 72 -13.19 5.30 -5.72
C ILE A 72 -14.58 5.93 -5.55
N SER A 73 -15.63 5.38 -6.18
CA SER A 73 -17.00 5.78 -5.86
C SER A 73 -17.44 5.27 -4.48
N ASP A 74 -18.46 5.91 -3.91
CA ASP A 74 -19.11 5.39 -2.70
C ASP A 74 -19.74 4.03 -2.96
N GLU A 75 -20.40 3.86 -4.11
CA GLU A 75 -21.02 2.59 -4.50
C GLU A 75 -20.00 1.44 -4.47
N THR A 76 -18.81 1.64 -5.03
CA THR A 76 -17.75 0.63 -5.02
C THR A 76 -17.23 0.34 -3.62
N LEU A 77 -17.09 1.36 -2.78
CA LEU A 77 -16.69 1.16 -1.39
C LEU A 77 -17.72 0.31 -0.63
N GLN A 78 -19.02 0.53 -0.84
CA GLN A 78 -20.07 -0.26 -0.19
C GLN A 78 -20.01 -1.76 -0.53
N ARG A 79 -19.45 -2.14 -1.69
CA ARG A 79 -19.31 -3.55 -2.11
C ARG A 79 -18.44 -4.38 -1.17
N CYS A 80 -17.51 -3.75 -0.44
CA CYS A 80 -16.63 -4.47 0.47
C CYS A 80 -17.22 -4.69 1.88
N ILE A 81 -18.36 -4.08 2.22
CA ILE A 81 -18.98 -4.28 3.56
C ILE A 81 -19.34 -5.76 3.75
N GLY A 82 -20.07 -6.36 2.81
CA GLY A 82 -20.51 -7.76 2.90
C GLY A 82 -21.22 -8.06 4.24
N HIS A 83 -20.77 -9.09 4.95
CA HIS A 83 -21.32 -9.49 6.26
C HIS A 83 -20.51 -8.98 7.46
N THR A 84 -19.60 -8.02 7.26
CA THR A 84 -18.69 -7.57 8.34
C THR A 84 -19.36 -6.75 9.42
N GLY A 85 -20.48 -6.07 9.10
CA GLY A 85 -21.12 -5.12 10.01
C GLY A 85 -20.31 -3.84 10.26
N LEU A 86 -19.24 -3.62 9.49
CA LEU A 86 -18.39 -2.43 9.55
C LEU A 86 -18.85 -1.38 8.53
N ASP A 87 -18.47 -0.11 8.75
CA ASP A 87 -18.57 0.90 7.69
C ASP A 87 -17.62 0.57 6.51
N GLY A 88 -17.86 1.16 5.35
CA GLY A 88 -17.12 0.83 4.13
C GLY A 88 -15.59 1.00 4.25
N VAL A 89 -15.11 2.03 4.95
CA VAL A 89 -13.67 2.28 5.12
C VAL A 89 -13.06 1.23 6.04
N SER A 90 -13.71 0.97 7.18
CA SER A 90 -13.27 -0.06 8.13
C SER A 90 -13.33 -1.47 7.52
N ALA A 91 -14.34 -1.76 6.71
CA ALA A 91 -14.46 -3.03 5.99
C ALA A 91 -13.31 -3.20 4.97
N LEU A 92 -12.96 -2.14 4.24
CA LEU A 92 -11.83 -2.15 3.31
C LEU A 92 -10.50 -2.37 4.04
N GLU A 93 -10.25 -1.63 5.12
CA GLU A 93 -9.06 -1.82 5.97
C GLU A 93 -8.95 -3.27 6.46
N TYR A 94 -10.05 -3.79 7.01
CA TYR A 94 -10.11 -5.17 7.50
C TYR A 94 -9.76 -6.16 6.38
N ARG A 95 -10.40 -6.06 5.21
CA ARG A 95 -10.15 -7.00 4.11
C ARG A 95 -8.74 -6.92 3.55
N LEU A 96 -8.21 -5.71 3.35
CA LEU A 96 -6.86 -5.55 2.84
C LEU A 96 -5.83 -6.19 3.79
N ARG A 97 -5.98 -6.00 5.11
CA ARG A 97 -5.10 -6.66 6.10
C ARG A 97 -5.13 -8.19 6.04
N HIS A 98 -6.23 -8.80 5.60
CA HIS A 98 -6.37 -10.25 5.54
C HIS A 98 -5.99 -10.86 4.19
N VAL A 99 -6.08 -10.07 3.12
CA VAL A 99 -5.81 -10.52 1.74
C VAL A 99 -4.37 -10.27 1.32
N LEU A 100 -3.76 -9.19 1.82
CA LEU A 100 -2.41 -8.83 1.44
C LEU A 100 -1.39 -9.87 1.96
N PRO A 101 -0.31 -10.11 1.21
CA PRO A 101 0.78 -10.97 1.66
C PRO A 101 1.47 -10.40 2.90
N GLN A 102 2.12 -11.27 3.67
CA GLN A 102 2.74 -10.91 4.97
C GLN A 102 3.84 -9.84 4.86
N ASP A 103 4.40 -9.64 3.67
CA ASP A 103 5.41 -8.62 3.39
C ASP A 103 4.81 -7.23 3.10
N ILE A 104 3.48 -7.06 3.18
CA ILE A 104 2.76 -5.77 3.12
C ILE A 104 1.79 -5.66 4.29
N VAL A 105 1.87 -4.57 5.05
CA VAL A 105 1.00 -4.31 6.21
C VAL A 105 0.25 -2.99 6.01
N ILE A 106 -1.08 -3.03 6.12
CA ILE A 106 -1.92 -1.81 6.16
C ILE A 106 -2.03 -1.34 7.60
N HIS A 107 -1.48 -0.16 7.87
CA HIS A 107 -1.61 0.50 9.17
C HIS A 107 -2.98 1.15 9.31
N LYS A 108 -3.46 1.83 8.26
CA LYS A 108 -4.74 2.53 8.30
C LYS A 108 -5.31 2.78 6.91
N VAL A 109 -6.63 2.75 6.79
CA VAL A 109 -7.38 3.34 5.67
C VAL A 109 -8.26 4.46 6.22
N SER A 110 -8.28 5.61 5.54
CA SER A 110 -9.10 6.74 5.94
C SER A 110 -9.58 7.55 4.75
N VAL A 111 -10.70 8.26 4.91
CA VAL A 111 -11.10 9.28 3.93
C VAL A 111 -10.07 10.40 3.93
N ALA A 112 -9.51 10.70 2.77
CA ALA A 112 -8.52 11.74 2.65
C ALA A 112 -9.17 13.13 2.75
N PRO A 113 -8.47 14.13 3.32
CA PRO A 113 -8.91 15.51 3.28
C PRO A 113 -9.12 16.01 1.83
N TYR A 114 -10.01 16.98 1.67
CA TYR A 114 -10.23 17.61 0.37
C TYR A 114 -8.92 18.16 -0.22
N GLY A 115 -8.63 17.83 -1.48
CA GLY A 115 -7.41 18.26 -2.18
C GLY A 115 -6.13 17.50 -1.79
N PHE A 116 -6.20 16.50 -0.90
CA PHE A 116 -5.04 15.70 -0.53
C PHE A 116 -4.50 14.91 -1.73
N ASP A 117 -3.20 15.01 -2.00
CA ASP A 117 -2.48 14.16 -2.93
C ASP A 117 -1.26 13.57 -2.22
N ALA A 118 -1.17 12.24 -2.13
CA ALA A 118 -0.08 11.59 -1.40
C ALA A 118 1.32 12.06 -1.86
N ARG A 119 1.50 12.35 -3.15
CA ARG A 119 2.77 12.82 -3.72
C ARG A 119 2.99 14.30 -3.45
N PHE A 120 1.99 15.14 -3.69
CA PHE A 120 2.19 16.59 -3.67
C PHE A 120 1.90 17.25 -2.32
N SER A 121 1.07 16.64 -1.48
CA SER A 121 0.78 17.11 -0.12
C SER A 121 1.86 16.71 0.89
N ALA A 122 2.79 15.82 0.54
CA ALA A 122 3.89 15.43 1.42
C ALA A 122 4.91 16.57 1.57
N LEU A 123 5.11 17.05 2.81
CA LEU A 123 6.06 18.11 3.14
C LEU A 123 7.51 17.62 3.14
N GLU A 124 7.75 16.40 3.62
CA GLU A 124 9.07 15.79 3.70
C GLU A 124 9.00 14.28 3.44
N ARG A 125 10.16 13.68 3.13
CA ARG A 125 10.35 12.23 3.07
C ARG A 125 11.64 11.90 3.80
N THR A 126 11.56 10.93 4.71
CA THR A 126 12.71 10.51 5.52
C THR A 126 13.17 9.13 5.09
N TYR A 127 14.46 9.00 4.82
CA TYR A 127 15.11 7.75 4.48
C TYR A 127 16.12 7.39 5.56
N VAL A 128 16.11 6.12 5.98
CA VAL A 128 17.05 5.59 6.97
C VAL A 128 17.86 4.49 6.30
N TYR A 129 19.17 4.70 6.21
CA TYR A 129 20.10 3.68 5.74
C TYR A 129 20.74 3.01 6.95
N ARG A 130 20.66 1.68 7.01
CA ARG A 130 21.16 0.89 8.15
C ARG A 130 22.30 0.00 7.65
N ILE A 131 23.49 0.20 8.20
CA ILE A 131 24.72 -0.47 7.77
C ILE A 131 25.19 -1.38 8.91
N ALA A 132 25.48 -2.64 8.59
CA ALA A 132 26.19 -3.56 9.48
C ALA A 132 27.59 -3.81 8.89
N ASP A 133 28.64 -3.44 9.62
CA ASP A 133 30.04 -3.42 9.17
C ASP A 133 30.77 -4.77 9.33
N GLY A 134 30.04 -5.85 9.63
CA GLY A 134 30.53 -7.23 9.54
C GLY A 134 31.62 -7.63 10.53
N TYR A 135 32.04 -6.75 11.44
CA TYR A 135 33.07 -7.06 12.45
C TYR A 135 32.64 -8.12 13.48
N CYS A 136 31.33 -8.31 13.63
CA CYS A 136 30.75 -9.34 14.49
C CYS A 136 30.47 -10.62 13.68
N LYS A 137 31.00 -11.77 14.13
CA LYS A 137 30.80 -13.10 13.50
C LYS A 137 29.32 -13.55 13.41
N ALA A 138 28.41 -12.90 14.13
CA ALA A 138 26.99 -13.14 14.02
C ALA A 138 26.41 -12.34 12.84
N LYS A 139 25.76 -13.02 11.89
CA LYS A 139 24.95 -12.38 10.85
C LYS A 139 23.84 -11.59 11.54
N TYR A 140 24.00 -10.27 11.60
CA TYR A 140 23.09 -9.35 12.24
C TYR A 140 22.28 -8.62 11.16
N ASP A 141 20.95 -8.69 11.22
CA ASP A 141 20.08 -7.87 10.38
C ASP A 141 19.93 -6.48 11.02
N PRO A 142 20.48 -5.43 10.40
CA PRO A 142 20.46 -4.09 10.99
C PRO A 142 19.05 -3.48 11.07
N ARG A 143 18.04 -4.11 10.46
CA ARG A 143 16.63 -3.71 10.54
C ARG A 143 15.96 -4.07 11.88
N MET A 144 16.47 -5.05 12.61
CA MET A 144 15.84 -5.59 13.82
C MET A 144 16.14 -4.79 15.11
N ARG A 145 16.59 -3.54 15.00
CA ARG A 145 16.86 -2.62 16.13
C ARG A 145 16.15 -1.28 16.00
#